data_AF-A0AAN8H4H3-F1
#
_entry.id   AF-A0AAN8H4H3-F1
#
_cell.length_a   1.000
_cell.length_b   1.000
_cell.length_c   1.000
_cell.angle_alpha   90.00
_cell.angle_beta   90.00
_cell.angle_gamma   90.00
#
_symmetry.space_group_name_H-M   'P 1'
#
loop_
_entity.id
_entity.type
_entity.pdbx_description
1 polymer ?
#
loop_
_entity_poly.entity_id
_entity_poly.type
_entity_poly.pdbx_seq_one_letter_code
_entity_poly.pdbx_strand_id
1 'polypeptide(L)'
;MRGRSVWLCFLALSVASVINLQARLVHNHVSSICSTWGREHFKTFDGDVFQFPGTCEYNLASDCHESYQEFSVHMRRTVKDGNPTVSHVVVTINDLLFYLSKDTVTVNDIP
;
A
#
# COMPACT_ATOMS: atom_id res chain seq x y z
N MET A 1 -16.19 -39.13 47.60
CA MET A 1 -16.46 -38.96 46.15
C MET A 1 -16.32 -37.49 45.66
N ARG A 2 -15.74 -36.56 46.45
CA ARG A 2 -15.78 -35.11 46.19
C ARG A 2 -14.43 -34.49 45.73
N GLY A 3 -13.50 -35.31 45.26
CA GLY A 3 -12.17 -34.88 44.78
C GLY A 3 -11.90 -35.17 43.30
N ARG A 4 -12.61 -36.13 42.69
CA ARG A 4 -12.43 -36.51 41.28
C ARG A 4 -12.95 -35.43 40.31
N SER A 5 -14.03 -34.75 40.69
CA SER A 5 -14.63 -33.69 39.87
C SER A 5 -13.78 -32.42 39.81
N VAL A 6 -13.08 -32.08 40.90
CA VAL A 6 -12.20 -30.90 40.94
C VAL A 6 -10.98 -31.11 40.04
N TRP A 7 -10.40 -32.31 40.06
CA TRP A 7 -9.26 -32.67 39.20
C TRP A 7 -9.61 -32.66 37.71
N LEU A 8 -10.81 -33.12 37.35
CA LEU A 8 -11.33 -33.04 35.98
C LEU A 8 -11.49 -31.59 35.50
N CYS A 9 -11.91 -30.67 36.37
CA CYS A 9 -12.01 -29.25 36.04
C CYS A 9 -10.64 -28.58 35.84
N PHE A 10 -9.64 -28.89 36.68
CA PHE A 10 -8.27 -28.36 36.54
C PHE A 10 -7.59 -28.84 35.25
N LEU A 11 -7.77 -30.12 34.89
CA LEU A 11 -7.28 -30.65 33.61
C LEU A 11 -7.93 -29.91 32.43
N ALA A 12 -9.25 -29.71 32.43
CA ALA A 12 -9.95 -28.99 31.36
C ALA A 12 -9.49 -27.52 31.20
N LEU A 13 -9.25 -26.80 32.31
CA LEU A 13 -8.71 -25.43 32.29
C LEU A 13 -7.27 -25.37 31.75
N SER A 14 -6.45 -26.40 31.98
CA SER A 14 -5.11 -26.49 31.38
C SER A 14 -5.14 -26.72 29.87
N VAL A 15 -6.10 -27.53 29.36
CA VAL A 15 -6.22 -27.76 27.91
C VAL A 15 -6.70 -26.51 27.17
N ALA A 16 -7.56 -25.70 27.80
CA ALA A 16 -8.03 -24.42 27.24
C ALA A 16 -6.89 -23.38 27.08
N SER A 17 -5.78 -23.54 27.81
CA SER A 17 -4.66 -22.60 27.79
C SER A 17 -3.62 -22.89 26.68
N VAL A 18 -3.70 -24.06 26.01
CA VAL A 18 -2.66 -24.53 25.07
C VAL A 18 -3.08 -24.43 23.59
N ILE A 19 -4.31 -24.02 23.29
CA ILE A 19 -4.72 -23.72 21.91
C ILE A 19 -4.79 -22.20 21.67
N ASN A 20 -3.67 -21.50 21.91
CA ASN A 20 -3.39 -20.33 21.09
C ASN A 20 -3.06 -20.85 19.68
N LEU A 21 -4.11 -21.17 18.93
CA LEU A 21 -4.05 -21.37 17.49
C LEU A 21 -3.71 -19.99 16.91
N GLN A 22 -2.44 -19.63 16.95
CA GLN A 22 -1.91 -18.49 16.24
C GLN A 22 -1.97 -18.90 14.77
N ALA A 23 -3.17 -18.84 14.19
CA ALA A 23 -3.36 -18.78 12.76
C ALA A 23 -2.43 -17.65 12.34
N ARG A 24 -1.28 -18.01 11.75
CA ARG A 24 -0.50 -17.04 10.98
C ARG A 24 -1.47 -16.60 9.90
N LEU A 25 -2.18 -15.51 10.14
CA LEU A 25 -2.74 -14.70 9.08
C LEU A 25 -1.54 -14.40 8.21
N VAL A 26 -1.42 -15.12 7.09
CA VAL A 26 -0.56 -14.71 6.00
C VAL A 26 -1.18 -13.38 5.59
N HIS A 27 -0.66 -12.30 6.16
CA HIS A 27 -1.15 -10.97 5.85
C HIS A 27 -0.79 -10.77 4.39
N ASN A 28 -1.79 -10.94 3.54
CA ASN A 28 -1.60 -10.80 2.12
C ASN A 28 -1.34 -9.31 1.90
N HIS A 29 -0.08 -8.95 1.63
CA HIS A 29 0.35 -7.57 1.44
C HIS A 29 -0.39 -6.89 0.27
N VAL A 30 -1.20 -7.62 -0.53
CA VAL A 30 -2.07 -7.00 -1.52
C VAL A 30 -2.93 -5.88 -0.93
N SER A 31 -3.37 -5.95 0.33
CA SER A 31 -4.09 -4.82 0.95
C SER A 31 -3.22 -3.57 1.03
N SER A 32 -1.94 -3.68 1.41
CA SER A 32 -0.99 -2.58 1.58
C SER A 32 -0.25 -2.14 0.31
N ILE A 33 -0.79 -2.42 -0.88
CA ILE A 33 -0.27 -1.91 -2.15
C ILE A 33 -1.25 -0.89 -2.72
N CYS A 34 -0.81 0.38 -2.78
CA CYS A 34 -1.47 1.38 -3.61
C CYS A 34 -1.21 1.09 -5.09
N SER A 35 -2.25 1.16 -5.91
CA SER A 35 -2.14 0.91 -7.35
C SER A 35 -3.09 1.76 -8.16
N THR A 36 -2.75 1.94 -9.43
CA THR A 36 -3.62 2.61 -10.39
C THR A 36 -3.55 1.93 -11.75
N TRP A 37 -4.67 1.80 -12.43
CA TRP A 37 -4.77 1.06 -13.69
C TRP A 37 -5.89 1.59 -14.59
N GLY A 38 -5.84 1.19 -15.85
CA GLY A 38 -6.89 1.49 -16.82
C GLY A 38 -7.20 2.98 -16.97
N ARG A 39 -8.49 3.28 -17.21
CA ARG A 39 -9.02 4.63 -17.40
C ARG A 39 -9.41 5.24 -16.06
N GLU A 40 -8.41 5.52 -15.22
CA GLU A 40 -8.56 6.32 -13.99
C GLU A 40 -9.00 5.58 -12.72
N HIS A 41 -8.76 4.27 -12.64
CA HIS A 41 -8.99 3.52 -11.40
C HIS A 41 -7.82 3.69 -10.42
N PHE A 42 -8.13 3.83 -9.14
CA PHE A 42 -7.18 3.88 -8.05
C PHE A 42 -7.57 2.89 -6.96
N LYS A 43 -6.55 2.35 -6.29
CA LYS A 43 -6.68 1.60 -5.05
C LYS A 43 -5.76 2.22 -3.99
N THR A 44 -6.29 2.51 -2.82
CA THR A 44 -5.51 3.02 -1.67
C THR A 44 -4.73 1.90 -0.97
N PHE A 45 -3.83 2.26 -0.06
CA PHE A 45 -3.10 1.32 0.79
C PHE A 45 -3.99 0.55 1.78
N ASP A 46 -5.22 1.00 2.01
CA ASP A 46 -6.20 0.33 2.87
C ASP A 46 -7.23 -0.48 2.07
N GLY A 47 -7.14 -0.44 0.74
CA GLY A 47 -7.94 -1.26 -0.16
C GLY A 47 -9.15 -0.56 -0.79
N ASP A 48 -9.37 0.73 -0.53
CA ASP A 48 -10.47 1.48 -1.14
C ASP A 48 -10.24 1.66 -2.64
N VAL A 49 -11.26 1.35 -3.44
CA VAL A 49 -11.20 1.47 -4.89
C VAL A 49 -12.14 2.56 -5.37
N PHE A 50 -11.61 3.50 -6.16
CA PHE A 50 -12.39 4.61 -6.72
C PHE A 50 -11.91 4.98 -8.12
N GLN A 51 -12.72 5.80 -8.81
CA GLN A 51 -12.37 6.40 -10.09
C GLN A 51 -12.20 7.92 -9.91
N PHE A 52 -11.15 8.47 -10.50
CA PHE A 52 -10.92 9.91 -10.47
C PHE A 52 -10.41 10.41 -11.84
N PRO A 53 -11.27 11.05 -12.65
CA PRO A 53 -10.98 11.47 -14.03
C PRO A 53 -10.11 12.74 -14.11
N GLY A 54 -9.04 12.75 -13.32
CA GLY A 54 -8.10 13.84 -13.25
C GLY A 54 -7.06 13.78 -14.37
N THR A 55 -6.89 14.90 -15.07
CA THR A 55 -5.83 15.11 -16.08
C THR A 55 -4.75 16.07 -15.60
N CYS A 56 -4.76 16.46 -14.32
CA CYS A 56 -3.69 17.26 -13.70
C CYS A 56 -2.48 16.37 -13.30
N GLU A 57 -1.43 17.00 -12.78
CA GLU A 57 -0.46 16.28 -11.95
C GLU A 57 -1.04 16.15 -10.54
N TYR A 58 -0.84 14.98 -9.92
CA TYR A 58 -1.35 14.68 -8.58
C TYR A 58 -0.28 14.03 -7.72
N ASN A 59 -0.30 14.37 -6.43
CA ASN A 59 0.42 13.63 -5.41
C ASN A 59 -0.28 12.29 -5.18
N LEU A 60 0.38 11.19 -5.55
CA LEU A 60 -0.14 9.83 -5.38
C LEU A 60 0.16 9.31 -3.98
N ALA A 61 1.37 9.58 -3.49
CA ALA A 61 1.81 9.24 -2.15
C ALA A 61 2.96 10.16 -1.77
N SER A 62 2.94 10.68 -0.55
CA SER A 62 4.04 11.46 -0.01
C SER A 62 4.20 11.16 1.46
N ASP A 63 5.44 11.21 1.92
CA ASP A 63 5.70 11.39 3.34
C ASP A 63 5.27 12.81 3.75
N CYS A 64 4.43 12.88 4.78
CA CYS A 64 3.82 14.12 5.29
C CYS A 64 4.37 14.52 6.66
N HIS A 65 5.53 13.99 7.08
CA HIS A 65 6.20 14.43 8.30
C HIS A 65 6.58 15.93 8.23
N GLU A 66 6.36 16.66 9.33
CA GLU A 66 6.52 18.13 9.37
C GLU A 66 7.97 18.61 9.21
N SER A 67 8.96 17.75 9.50
CA SER A 67 10.37 18.14 9.57
C SER A 67 11.21 17.70 8.37
N TYR A 68 10.82 16.62 7.68
CA TYR A 68 11.56 16.05 6.57
C TYR A 68 10.62 15.16 5.76
N GLN A 69 10.58 15.37 4.44
CA GLN A 69 9.86 14.48 3.53
C GLN A 69 10.84 13.46 2.97
N GLU A 70 10.76 12.21 3.42
CA GLU A 70 11.66 11.15 2.96
C GLU A 70 11.42 10.80 1.49
N PHE A 71 10.16 10.80 1.06
CA PHE A 71 9.81 10.54 -0.33
C PHE A 71 8.52 11.23 -0.79
N SER A 72 8.39 11.40 -2.10
CA SER A 72 7.12 11.77 -2.75
C SER A 72 6.99 11.12 -4.13
N VAL A 73 5.76 10.84 -4.51
CA VAL A 73 5.40 10.20 -5.79
C VAL A 73 4.32 11.05 -6.44
N HIS A 74 4.69 11.72 -7.52
CA HIS A 74 3.81 12.56 -8.31
C HIS A 74 3.51 11.87 -9.64
N MET A 75 2.24 11.87 -10.04
CA MET A 75 1.80 11.26 -11.30
C MET A 75 1.03 12.27 -12.14
N ARG A 76 1.41 12.37 -13.40
CA ARG A 76 0.71 13.18 -14.41
C ARG A 76 -0.03 12.27 -15.38
N ARG A 77 -1.34 12.51 -15.55
CA ARG A 77 -2.11 11.96 -16.68
C ARG A 77 -2.32 13.00 -17.77
N THR A 78 -2.41 12.51 -18.99
CA THR A 78 -2.78 13.29 -20.18
C THR A 78 -3.75 12.48 -21.03
N VAL A 79 -4.54 13.14 -21.86
CA VAL A 79 -5.39 12.47 -22.84
C VAL A 79 -4.61 12.34 -24.14
N LYS A 80 -4.31 11.11 -24.58
CA LYS A 80 -3.76 10.81 -25.90
C LYS A 80 -4.81 10.04 -26.69
N ASP A 81 -5.20 10.56 -27.85
CA ASP A 81 -6.20 9.93 -28.73
C ASP A 81 -7.52 9.56 -28.02
N GLY A 82 -8.00 10.46 -27.15
CA GLY A 82 -9.21 10.23 -26.35
C GLY A 82 -9.04 9.26 -25.16
N ASN A 83 -7.83 8.74 -24.93
CA ASN A 83 -7.53 7.79 -23.86
C ASN A 83 -6.69 8.43 -22.74
N PRO A 84 -7.15 8.37 -21.47
CA PRO A 84 -6.34 8.76 -20.32
C PRO A 84 -5.09 7.88 -20.24
N THR A 85 -3.92 8.51 -20.31
CA THR A 85 -2.62 7.84 -20.33
C THR A 85 -1.70 8.50 -19.31
N VAL A 86 -0.94 7.70 -18.56
CA VAL A 86 0.11 8.22 -17.67
C VAL A 86 1.21 8.83 -18.55
N SER A 87 1.45 10.12 -18.40
CA SER A 87 2.47 10.84 -19.17
C SER A 87 3.85 10.62 -18.56
N HIS A 88 3.96 10.77 -17.25
CA HIS A 88 5.18 10.57 -16.50
C HIS A 88 4.84 10.35 -15.02
N VAL A 89 5.82 9.80 -14.30
CA VAL A 89 5.83 9.67 -12.84
C VAL A 89 7.13 10.29 -12.35
N VAL A 90 7.04 11.17 -11.37
CA VAL A 90 8.21 11.74 -10.67
C VAL A 90 8.25 11.13 -9.29
N VAL A 91 9.38 10.52 -8.96
CA VAL A 91 9.63 9.97 -7.63
C VAL A 91 10.80 10.71 -7.02
N THR A 92 10.59 11.32 -5.87
CA THR A 92 11.67 11.93 -5.08
C THR A 92 11.94 11.03 -3.89
N ILE A 93 13.20 10.69 -3.65
CA ILE A 93 13.65 9.96 -2.45
C ILE A 93 14.88 10.69 -1.93
N ASN A 94 14.77 11.28 -0.74
CA ASN A 94 15.75 12.21 -0.21
C ASN A 94 16.06 13.32 -1.25
N ASP A 95 17.32 13.43 -1.69
CA ASP A 95 17.76 14.42 -2.68
C ASP A 95 17.79 13.88 -4.13
N LEU A 96 17.28 12.67 -4.38
CA LEU A 96 17.25 12.05 -5.70
C LEU A 96 15.87 12.22 -6.36
N LEU A 97 15.87 12.83 -7.54
CA LEU A 97 14.70 12.97 -8.40
C LEU A 97 14.78 11.94 -9.54
N PHE A 98 13.85 11.00 -9.54
CA PHE A 98 13.66 10.04 -10.62
C PHE A 98 12.51 10.51 -11.50
N TYR A 99 12.79 10.76 -12.77
CA TYR A 99 11.76 11.09 -13.76
C TYR A 99 11.54 9.89 -14.67
N LEU A 100 10.35 9.28 -14.59
CA LEU A 100 9.96 8.13 -15.37
C LEU A 100 8.98 8.57 -16.45
N SER A 101 9.38 8.40 -17.71
CA SER A 101 8.52 8.54 -18.87
C SER A 101 8.27 7.18 -19.53
N LYS A 102 7.57 7.16 -20.66
CA LYS A 102 7.33 5.93 -21.42
C LYS A 102 8.63 5.27 -21.90
N ASP A 103 9.59 6.09 -22.34
CA ASP A 103 10.77 5.63 -23.08
C ASP A 103 12.09 5.97 -22.37
N THR A 104 12.03 6.78 -21.30
CA THR A 104 13.21 7.27 -20.59
C THR A 104 13.01 7.24 -19.09
N VAL A 105 14.10 6.96 -18.38
CA VAL A 105 14.23 7.20 -16.95
C VAL A 105 15.43 8.12 -16.78
N THR A 106 15.30 9.19 -16.01
CA THR A 106 16.43 10.05 -15.65
C THR A 106 16.53 10.17 -14.14
N VAL A 107 17.75 10.39 -13.64
CA VAL A 107 18.05 10.66 -12.23
C VAL A 107 18.70 12.03 -12.16
N ASN A 108 18.06 12.99 -11.48
CA ASN A 108 18.53 14.39 -11.39
C ASN A 108 18.84 14.98 -12.78
N ASP A 109 17.93 14.77 -13.74
CA ASP A 109 18.06 15.18 -15.15
C ASP A 109 19.20 14.49 -15.95
N ILE A 110 19.85 13.48 -15.36
CA ILE A 110 20.88 12.66 -16.00
C ILE A 110 20.24 11.37 -16.54
N PRO A 111 20.41 11.02 -17.83
CA PRO A 111 19.89 9.78 -18.42
C PRO A 111 20.47 8.48 -17.81
#